data_AF-A0A060CGR4-F1
#
_entry.id   AF-A0A060CGR4-F1
#
_cell.length_a   1.000
_cell.length_b   1.000
_cell.length_c   1.000
_cell.angle_alpha   90.00
_cell.angle_beta   90.00
_cell.angle_gamma   90.00
#
_symmetry.space_group_name_H-M   'P 1'
#
loop_
_entity.id
_entity.type
_entity.pdbx_description
1 polymer ?
#
loop_
_entity_poly.entity_id
_entity_poly.type
_entity_poly.pdbx_seq_one_letter_code
_entity_poly.pdbx_strand_id
1 'polypeptide(L)'
;MVYWRGLTSKDLVHWKSLPMTIDPDTKFDSHGAYSGSAWVNQGQLEFFYTGNVRNQENEREAYQIRATMNGKVIKKAAIPSNYAAPSWLYNEFSRS
;
A
#
# COMPACT_ATOMS: atom_id res chain seq x y z
N MET A 1 -15.06 -6.93 1.17
CA MET A 1 -13.74 -6.56 1.72
C MET A 1 -12.71 -6.68 0.60
N VAL A 2 -11.75 -5.74 0.49
CA VAL A 2 -10.77 -5.69 -0.60
C VAL A 2 -9.37 -6.04 -0.06
N TYR A 3 -8.65 -6.88 -0.80
CA TYR A 3 -7.33 -7.42 -0.47
C TYR A 3 -6.40 -7.29 -1.67
N TRP A 4 -5.10 -7.20 -1.44
CA TRP A 4 -4.10 -7.38 -2.51
C TRP A 4 -3.39 -8.72 -2.32
N ARG A 5 -3.35 -9.52 -3.39
CA ARG A 5 -2.53 -10.75 -3.43
C ARG A 5 -1.30 -10.52 -4.29
N GLY A 6 -0.13 -10.87 -3.76
CA GLY A 6 1.10 -10.84 -4.53
C GLY A 6 1.14 -11.98 -5.55
N LEU A 7 1.26 -11.65 -6.83
CA LEU A 7 1.48 -12.60 -7.92
C LEU A 7 2.68 -12.11 -8.74
N THR A 8 3.46 -13.05 -9.28
CA THR A 8 4.55 -12.76 -10.22
C THR A 8 4.46 -13.64 -11.45
N SER A 9 4.85 -13.09 -12.60
CA SER A 9 4.90 -13.80 -13.88
C SER A 9 6.08 -13.30 -14.70
N LYS A 10 6.61 -14.19 -15.55
CA LYS A 10 7.64 -13.84 -16.56
C LYS A 10 7.06 -13.58 -17.94
N ASP A 11 5.83 -14.05 -18.19
CA ASP A 11 5.19 -14.04 -19.51
C ASP A 11 3.77 -13.44 -19.49
N LEU A 12 3.31 -12.99 -18.32
CA LEU A 12 1.98 -12.45 -18.05
C LEU A 12 0.81 -13.44 -18.28
N VAL A 13 1.13 -14.72 -18.54
CA VAL A 13 0.15 -15.81 -18.76
C VAL A 13 0.17 -16.77 -17.57
N HIS A 14 1.36 -17.17 -17.13
CA HIS A 14 1.55 -18.10 -16.02
C HIS A 14 1.95 -17.33 -14.76
N TRP A 15 1.19 -17.51 -13.69
CA TRP A 15 1.35 -16.75 -12.45
C TRP A 15 1.77 -17.65 -11.29
N LYS A 16 2.69 -17.15 -10.47
CA LYS A 16 3.10 -17.76 -9.21
C LYS A 16 2.64 -16.89 -8.05
N SER A 17 2.05 -17.51 -7.04
CA SER A 17 1.68 -16.82 -5.81
C SER A 17 2.91 -16.45 -4.99
N LEU A 18 2.95 -15.20 -4.54
CA LEU A 18 3.89 -14.75 -3.53
C LEU A 18 3.29 -14.98 -2.15
N PRO A 19 4.11 -15.24 -1.11
CA PRO A 19 3.65 -15.48 0.24
C PRO A 19 3.15 -14.21 0.96
N MET A 20 2.97 -13.11 0.23
CA MET A 20 2.61 -11.79 0.78
C MET A 20 1.21 -11.39 0.33
N THR A 21 0.47 -10.77 1.23
CA THR A 21 -0.82 -10.13 0.96
C THR A 21 -0.91 -8.80 1.71
N ILE A 22 -1.71 -7.86 1.18
CA ILE A 22 -2.15 -6.69 1.93
C ILE A 22 -3.59 -6.98 2.34
N ASP A 23 -3.76 -7.37 3.59
CA ASP A 23 -5.06 -7.72 4.17
C ASP A 23 -5.61 -6.52 4.93
N PRO A 24 -6.88 -6.14 4.83
CA PRO A 24 -7.48 -5.06 5.62
C PRO A 24 -7.59 -5.44 7.11
N ASP A 25 -6.51 -5.25 7.85
CA ASP A 25 -6.27 -5.78 9.19
C ASP A 25 -5.91 -4.69 10.22
N THR A 26 -6.01 -3.42 9.83
CA THR A 26 -5.76 -2.27 10.70
C THR A 26 -6.99 -1.41 10.87
N LYS A 27 -6.95 -0.49 11.84
CA LYS A 27 -8.02 0.50 12.02
C LYS A 27 -8.19 1.45 10.82
N PHE A 28 -7.17 1.60 9.98
CA PHE A 28 -7.14 2.55 8.86
C PHE A 28 -7.58 1.95 7.53
N ASP A 29 -7.73 0.63 7.45
CA ASP A 29 -8.19 -0.10 6.27
C ASP A 29 -9.22 -1.17 6.60
N SER A 30 -9.87 -1.08 7.76
CA SER A 30 -10.81 -2.08 8.30
C SER A 30 -11.97 -2.45 7.37
N HIS A 31 -12.25 -1.62 6.35
CA HIS A 31 -13.30 -1.84 5.35
C HIS A 31 -12.74 -2.05 3.93
N GLY A 32 -11.42 -2.16 3.78
CA GLY A 32 -10.76 -2.63 2.57
C GLY A 32 -9.45 -1.89 2.25
N ALA A 33 -8.50 -2.63 1.70
CA ALA A 33 -7.29 -2.10 1.07
C ALA A 33 -7.55 -1.85 -0.43
N TYR A 34 -7.94 -0.62 -0.78
CA TYR A 34 -8.32 -0.23 -2.14
C TYR A 34 -7.09 0.06 -3.00
N SER A 35 -7.30 0.67 -4.17
CA SER A 35 -6.26 0.97 -5.16
C SER A 35 -5.08 1.75 -4.60
N GLY A 36 -3.95 1.61 -5.28
CA GLY A 36 -2.68 2.18 -4.89
C GLY A 36 -1.57 1.80 -5.87
N SER A 37 -0.33 2.05 -5.46
CA SER A 37 0.88 1.77 -6.22
C SER A 37 1.95 1.10 -5.35
N ALA A 38 2.98 0.59 -5.99
CA ALA A 38 4.17 0.06 -5.32
C ALA A 38 5.42 0.79 -5.83
N TRP A 39 6.42 0.91 -4.96
CA TRP A 39 7.68 1.56 -5.24
C TRP A 39 8.82 0.76 -4.61
N VAL A 40 9.98 0.72 -5.26
CA VAL A 40 11.18 0.10 -4.69
C VAL A 40 12.12 1.21 -4.26
N ASN A 41 12.24 1.42 -2.95
CA ASN A 41 13.15 2.39 -2.35
C ASN A 41 14.37 1.66 -1.78
N GLN A 42 15.57 1.91 -2.33
CA GLN A 42 16.81 1.29 -1.85
C GLN A 42 16.75 -0.25 -1.70
N GLY A 43 16.05 -0.92 -2.64
CA GLY A 43 15.86 -2.37 -2.61
C GLY A 43 14.74 -2.88 -1.69
N GLN A 44 14.06 -1.99 -0.97
CA GLN A 44 12.87 -2.31 -0.17
C GLN A 44 11.60 -2.02 -0.96
N LEU A 45 10.71 -3.01 -1.05
CA LEU A 45 9.39 -2.83 -1.68
C LEU A 45 8.43 -2.16 -0.69
N GLU A 46 7.87 -1.05 -1.14
CA GLU A 46 6.87 -0.26 -0.44
C GLU A 46 5.60 -0.19 -1.26
N PHE A 47 4.46 -0.19 -0.58
CA PHE A 47 3.14 -0.02 -1.17
C PHE A 47 2.49 1.23 -0.58
N PHE A 48 1.81 1.98 -1.44
CA PHE A 48 1.03 3.14 -1.07
C PHE A 48 -0.39 2.90 -1.55
N TYR A 49 -1.36 2.80 -0.65
CA TYR A 49 -2.73 2.46 -1.01
C TYR A 49 -3.76 3.19 -0.15
N THR A 50 -4.99 3.19 -0.63
CA THR A 50 -6.11 3.80 0.09
C THR A 50 -6.78 2.77 1.01
N GLY A 51 -6.63 2.93 2.32
CA GLY A 51 -7.42 2.21 3.32
C GLY A 51 -8.80 2.84 3.46
N ASN A 52 -9.86 2.03 3.34
CA ASN A 52 -11.23 2.48 3.57
C ASN A 52 -11.68 2.08 4.98
N VAL A 53 -12.38 2.99 5.64
CA VAL A 53 -13.00 2.80 6.95
C VAL A 53 -14.43 3.32 6.88
N ARG A 54 -15.32 2.74 7.70
CA ARG A 54 -16.62 3.33 7.98
C ARG A 54 -16.69 3.73 9.44
N ASN A 55 -17.19 4.94 9.70
CA ASN A 55 -17.43 5.42 11.06
C ASN A 55 -18.74 4.84 11.62
N GLN A 56 -19.10 5.23 12.86
CA GLN A 56 -20.31 4.74 13.53
C GLN A 56 -21.60 5.17 12.81
N GLU A 57 -21.56 6.26 12.06
CA GLU A 57 -22.67 6.77 11.24
C GLU A 57 -22.70 6.15 9.84
N ASN A 58 -21.86 5.14 9.59
CA ASN A 58 -21.72 4.44 8.31
C ASN A 58 -21.21 5.33 7.16
N GLU A 59 -20.60 6.47 7.47
CA GLU A 59 -19.95 7.33 6.49
C GLU A 59 -18.57 6.78 6.12
N ARG A 60 -18.07 7.12 4.92
CA ARG A 60 -16.79 6.62 4.43
C ARG A 60 -15.66 7.58 4.76
N GLU A 61 -14.60 7.03 5.34
CA GLU A 61 -13.32 7.70 5.52
C GLU A 61 -12.22 6.98 4.75
N ALA A 62 -11.33 7.75 4.14
CA ALA A 62 -10.22 7.23 3.35
C ALA A 62 -8.88 7.67 3.95
N TYR A 63 -7.98 6.71 4.15
CA TYR A 63 -6.64 6.92 4.67
C TYR A 63 -5.60 6.54 3.61
N GLN A 64 -4.57 7.36 3.42
CA GLN A 64 -3.40 6.93 2.67
C GLN A 64 -2.51 6.10 3.59
N ILE A 65 -2.15 4.89 3.18
CA ILE A 65 -1.36 3.96 3.99
C ILE A 65 -0.09 3.59 3.23
N ARG A 66 1.04 3.70 3.94
CA ARG A 66 2.32 3.11 3.53
C ARG A 66 2.43 1.72 4.13
N ALA A 67 2.64 0.72 3.29
CA ALA A 67 2.92 -0.66 3.66
C ALA A 67 4.35 -1.01 3.24
N THR A 68 5.22 -1.33 4.19
CA THR A 68 6.61 -1.70 3.94
C THR A 68 6.79 -3.20 4.07
N MET A 69 7.39 -3.82 3.07
CA MET A 69 7.66 -5.25 3.08
C MET A 69 9.04 -5.55 3.67
N ASN A 70 9.06 -6.40 4.69
CA ASN A 70 10.27 -6.97 5.29
C ASN A 70 10.20 -8.50 5.18
N GLY A 71 10.72 -9.04 4.08
CA GLY A 71 10.57 -10.46 3.76
C GLY A 71 9.11 -10.81 3.47
N LYS A 72 8.45 -11.55 4.38
CA LYS A 72 7.02 -11.91 4.27
C LYS A 72 6.10 -11.02 5.10
N VAL A 73 6.65 -10.16 5.95
CA VAL A 73 5.88 -9.33 6.88
C VAL A 73 5.61 -7.96 6.26
N ILE A 74 4.35 -7.53 6.29
CA ILE A 74 3.94 -6.19 5.89
C ILE A 74 3.72 -5.33 7.14
N LYS A 75 4.44 -4.22 7.24
CA LYS A 75 4.20 -3.20 8.29
C LYS A 75 3.44 -2.04 7.69
N LYS A 76 2.34 -1.63 8.33
CA LYS A 76 1.45 -0.57 7.83
C LYS A 76 1.49 0.66 8.73
N ALA A 77 1.49 1.83 8.11
CA ALA A 77 1.35 3.11 8.78
C ALA A 77 0.46 4.03 7.94
N ALA A 78 -0.54 4.63 8.57
CA ALA A 78 -1.30 5.71 7.95
C ALA A 78 -0.39 6.94 7.78
N ILE A 79 -0.45 7.54 6.60
CA ILE A 79 0.22 8.78 6.27
C ILE A 79 -0.69 9.92 6.77
N PRO A 80 -0.19 10.80 7.65
CA PRO A 80 -0.96 11.96 8.11
C PRO A 80 -1.39 12.85 6.94
N SER A 81 -2.58 13.46 7.02
CA SER A 81 -3.09 14.37 5.98
C SER A 81 -2.20 15.60 5.77
N ASN A 82 -1.44 16.00 6.78
CA ASN A 82 -0.46 17.10 6.73
C ASN A 82 0.96 16.63 6.36
N TYR A 83 1.13 15.39 5.89
CA TYR A 83 2.44 14.88 5.50
C TYR A 83 2.97 15.65 4.28
N ALA A 84 4.02 16.44 4.51
CA ALA A 84 4.81 17.02 3.44
C ALA A 84 5.79 15.96 2.93
N ALA A 85 5.66 15.60 1.65
CA ALA A 85 6.63 14.71 1.03
C ALA A 85 8.05 15.29 1.18
N PRO A 86 9.03 14.47 1.55
CA PRO A 86 10.39 14.95 1.74
C PRO A 86 10.99 15.40 0.40
N SER A 87 11.86 16.42 0.43
CA SER A 87 12.39 17.08 -0.76
C SER A 87 13.08 16.14 -1.76
N TRP A 88 13.69 15.05 -1.26
CA TRP A 88 14.34 14.05 -2.11
C TRP A 88 13.35 13.37 -3.07
N LEU A 89 12.07 13.23 -2.69
CA LEU A 89 11.06 12.61 -3.55
C LEU A 89 10.87 13.40 -4.85
N TYR A 90 10.90 14.73 -4.78
CA TYR A 90 10.76 15.61 -5.95
C TYR A 90 12.01 15.60 -6.86
N ASN A 91 13.19 15.35 -6.27
CA ASN A 91 14.45 15.31 -7.02
C ASN A 91 14.61 14.02 -7.84
N GLU A 92 13.90 12.96 -7.49
CA GLU A 92 13.91 11.70 -8.27
C GLU A 92 12.97 11.76 -9.48
N PHE A 93 11.80 12.42 -9.37
CA PHE A 93 10.86 12.58 -10.49
C PHE A 93 11.28 13.64 -11.51
N SER A 94 12.18 14.56 -11.16
CA SER A 94 12.72 15.55 -12.09
C SER A 94 13.90 15.04 -12.93
N ARG A 95 14.32 13.79 -12.72
CA ARG A 95 15.41 13.13 -13.45
C ARG A 95 14.95 12.10 -14.50
N SER A 96 13.64 11.96 -14.72
CA SER A 96 13.04 11.06 -15.72
C SER A 96 12.63 11.79 -16.98
#